data_AF-A0A924FQJ8-F1
#
_entry.id   AF-A0A924FQJ8-F1
#
_cell.length_a   1.000
_cell.length_b   1.000
_cell.length_c   1.000
_cell.angle_alpha   90.00
_cell.angle_beta   90.00
_cell.angle_gamma   90.00
#
_symmetry.space_group_name_H-M   'P 1'
#
loop_
_entity.id
_entity.type
_entity.pdbx_description
1 polymer ?
#
loop_
_entity_poly.entity_id
_entity_poly.type
_entity_poly.pdbx_seq_one_letter_code
_entity_poly.pdbx_strand_id
1 'polypeptide(L)' 'SIAALSFFYLANNATLSVIFGRDLLAQPAKDERLAHMVRLVLAALTGRSAAEFPTPKPPAEPAPVRQPA' A
#
# COMPACT_ATOMS: atom_id res chain seq x y z
N SER A 1 6.34 -12.83 10.53
CA SER A 1 5.98 -13.40 9.22
C SER A 1 5.40 -12.31 8.34
N ILE A 2 5.89 -12.14 7.10
CA ILE A 2 5.37 -11.13 6.15
C ILE A 2 3.90 -11.43 5.79
N ALA A 3 3.56 -12.71 5.62
CA ALA A 3 2.20 -13.15 5.34
C ALA A 3 1.21 -12.77 6.46
N ALA A 4 1.63 -12.85 7.72
CA ALA A 4 0.80 -12.45 8.86
C ALA A 4 0.51 -10.94 8.85
N LEU A 5 1.48 -10.11 8.44
CA LEU A 5 1.29 -8.67 8.32
C LEU A 5 0.28 -8.34 7.21
N SER A 6 0.44 -8.97 6.04
CA SER A 6 -0.50 -8.80 4.92
C SER A 6 -1.92 -9.24 5.28
N PHE A 7 -2.05 -10.39 5.95
CA PHE A 7 -3.35 -10.91 6.37
C PHE A 7 -4.02 -9.99 7.39
N PHE A 8 -3.27 -9.46 8.37
CA PHE A 8 -3.79 -8.53 9.37
C PHE A 8 -4.43 -7.29 8.72
N TYR A 9 -3.74 -6.64 7.78
CA TYR A 9 -4.24 -5.43 7.14
C TYR A 9 -5.43 -5.66 6.21
N LEU A 10 -5.48 -6.81 5.53
CA LEU A 10 -6.59 -7.15 4.64
C LEU A 10 -7.83 -7.60 5.43
N ALA A 11 -7.66 -8.51 6.40
CA ALA A 11 -8.77 -9.07 7.16
C ALA A 11 -9.40 -8.05 8.13
N ASN A 12 -8.64 -7.07 8.62
CA ASN A 12 -9.13 -6.05 9.55
C ASN A 12 -9.47 -4.72 8.88
N ASN A 13 -9.58 -4.70 7.54
CA ASN A 13 -9.77 -3.45 6.83
C ASN A 13 -10.98 -2.64 7.32
N ALA A 14 -12.13 -3.29 7.53
CA ALA A 14 -13.34 -2.62 8.01
C ALA A 14 -13.10 -1.88 9.34
N THR A 15 -12.49 -2.56 10.31
CA THR A 15 -12.13 -2.00 11.61
C THR A 15 -11.15 -0.83 11.48
N LEU A 16 -10.09 -1.01 10.68
CA LEU A 16 -9.06 0.01 10.51
C LEU A 16 -9.61 1.24 9.77
N SER A 17 -10.45 1.04 8.76
CA SER A 17 -11.08 2.14 8.01
C SER A 17 -11.99 2.98 8.91
N VAL A 18 -12.66 2.36 9.89
CA VAL A 18 -13.42 3.07 10.94
C VAL A 18 -12.48 3.87 11.85
N ILE A 19 -11.42 3.24 12.37
CA ILE A 19 -10.46 3.89 13.28
C ILE A 19 -9.78 5.11 12.63
N PHE A 20 -9.41 4.99 11.35
CA PHE A 20 -8.69 6.04 10.63
C PHE A 20 -9.61 7.02 9.87
N GLY A 21 -10.93 6.81 9.91
CA GLY A 21 -11.91 7.70 9.27
C GLY A 21 -11.76 7.81 7.75
N ARG A 22 -11.16 6.82 7.08
CA ARG A 22 -10.94 6.80 5.63
C ARG A 22 -10.92 5.38 5.09
N ASP A 23 -11.31 5.21 3.84
CA ASP A 23 -11.20 3.92 3.17
C ASP A 23 -9.72 3.55 2.95
N LEU A 24 -9.29 2.47 3.59
CA LEU A 24 -7.93 1.96 3.48
C LEU A 24 -7.71 1.01 2.28
N LEU A 25 -8.73 0.70 1.50
CA LEU A 25 -8.60 0.01 0.20
C LEU A 25 -8.73 0.95 -1.00
N ALA A 26 -9.07 2.22 -0.78
CA ALA A 26 -9.03 3.22 -1.83
C ALA A 26 -7.66 3.17 -2.54
N GLN A 27 -7.69 2.94 -3.86
CA GLN A 27 -6.52 2.65 -4.69
C GLN A 27 -5.27 3.50 -4.37
N PRO A 28 -5.33 4.84 -4.36
CA PRO A 28 -4.15 5.66 -4.10
C PRO A 28 -3.56 5.45 -2.69
N ALA A 29 -4.41 5.26 -1.68
CA ALA A 29 -3.99 5.05 -0.32
C ALA A 29 -3.44 3.62 -0.10
N LYS A 30 -3.96 2.64 -0.85
CA LYS A 30 -3.49 1.26 -0.82
C LYS A 30 -2.09 1.13 -1.41
N ASP A 31 -1.83 1.77 -2.54
CA ASP A 31 -0.53 1.74 -3.21
C ASP A 31 0.57 2.38 -2.36
N GLU A 32 0.27 3.53 -1.73
CA GLU A 32 1.17 4.20 -0.79
C GLU A 32 1.52 3.29 0.40
N ARG A 33 0.53 2.61 0.97
CA ARG A 33 0.75 1.66 2.08
C ARG A 33 1.55 0.45 1.65
N LEU A 34 1.29 -0.12 0.47
CA LEU A 34 2.01 -1.28 -0.03
C LEU A 34 3.48 -0.95 -0.27
N ALA A 35 3.74 0.19 -0.92
CA ALA A 35 5.08 0.75 -1.09
C ALA A 35 5.82 0.87 0.25
N HIS A 36 5.16 1.42 1.27
CA HIS A 36 5.72 1.55 2.60
C HIS A 36 6.04 0.19 3.24
N MET A 37 5.12 -0.79 3.18
CA MET A 37 5.34 -2.13 3.74
C MET A 37 6.53 -2.84 3.09
N VAL A 38 6.67 -2.75 1.75
CA VAL A 38 7.80 -3.36 1.03
C VAL A 38 9.13 -2.77 1.52
N ARG A 39 9.22 -1.44 1.66
CA ARG A 39 10.44 -0.78 2.18
C ARG A 39 10.78 -1.24 3.59
N LEU A 40 9.77 -1.37 4.45
CA LEU A 40 9.93 -1.79 5.84
C LEU A 40 10.42 -3.25 5.95
N VAL A 41 9.88 -4.14 5.11
CA VAL A 41 10.32 -5.54 5.02
C VAL A 41 11.75 -5.64 4.48
N LEU A 42 12.08 -4.93 3.41
CA LEU A 42 13.43 -4.94 2.84
C LEU A 42 14.48 -4.41 3.83
N ALA A 43 14.16 -3.35 4.57
CA ALA A 43 15.01 -2.84 5.64
C ALA A 43 15.25 -3.90 6.72
N ALA A 44 14.18 -4.55 7.21
CA ALA A 44 14.27 -5.59 8.22
C ALA A 44 15.11 -6.80 7.77
N LEU A 45 15.03 -7.18 6.50
CA LEU A 45 15.77 -8.32 5.95
C LEU A 45 17.24 -8.00 5.64
N THR A 46 17.58 -6.73 5.38
CA THR A 46 18.94 -6.33 4.96
C THR A 46 19.73 -5.62 6.05
N GLY A 47 19.08 -5.23 7.16
CA GLY A 47 19.69 -4.40 8.20
C GLY A 47 19.99 -2.96 7.76
N ARG A 48 19.50 -2.55 6.59
CA ARG A 48 19.69 -1.21 6.02
C ARG A 48 18.53 -0.29 6.30
N SER A 49 18.73 1.02 6.15
CA SER A 49 17.67 1.99 6.41
C SER A 49 16.54 1.88 5.40
N ALA A 50 15.29 2.00 5.86
CA ALA A 50 14.11 2.06 4.99
C ALA A 50 14.17 3.22 3.98
N ALA A 51 14.97 4.26 4.26
CA ALA A 51 15.20 5.40 3.38
C ALA A 51 15.99 5.06 2.11
N GLU A 52 16.79 3.99 2.13
CA GLU A 52 17.60 3.55 0.99
C GLU A 52 16.76 2.84 -0.08
N PHE A 53 15.54 2.40 0.26
CA PHE A 53 14.66 1.72 -0.67
C PHE A 53 13.74 2.73 -1.38
N PRO A 54 13.74 2.76 -2.72
CA PRO A 54 12.94 3.71 -3.49
C PRO A 54 11.46 3.49 -3.23
N THR A 55 10.69 4.58 -3.18
CA THR A 55 9.23 4.52 -3.14
C THR A 55 8.73 4.20 -4.55
N PRO A 56 8.01 3.08 -4.77
CA PRO A 56 7.35 2.83 -6.04
C PRO A 56 6.47 4.02 -6.44
N LYS A 57 6.65 4.52 -7.67
CA LYS A 57 5.77 5.52 -8.25
C LYS A 57 4.35 4.92 -8.35
N PRO A 58 3.30 5.61 -7.89
CA PRO A 58 1.93 5.15 -8.08
C PRO A 58 1.68 4.84 -9.56
N PRO A 59 0.91 3.79 -9.90
CA PRO A 59 0.47 3.57 -11.27
C PRO A 59 -0.13 4.88 -11.81
N ALA A 60 0.27 5.28 -13.02
CA ALA A 60 -0.34 6.43 -13.67
C ALA A 60 -1.86 6.20 -13.74
N GLU A 61 -2.63 7.23 -13.39
CA GLU A 61 -4.08 7.20 -13.45
C GLU A 61 -4.51 6.67 -14.84
N PRO A 62 -5.39 5.65 -14.92
CA PRO A 62 -5.78 5.10 -16.20
C PRO A 62 -6.35 6.22 -17.06
N ALA A 63 -5.78 6.40 -18.25
CA ALA A 63 -6.21 7.42 -19.19
C ALA A 63 -7.74 7.34 -19.39
N PRO A 64 -8.45 8.47 -19.46
CA PRO A 64 -9.91 8.46 -19.60
C PRO A 64 -10.28 7.63 -20.82
N VAL A 65 -10.97 6.52 -20.58
CA VAL A 65 -11.52 5.65 -21.64
C VAL A 65 -12.47 6.52 -22.45
N ARG A 66 -12.05 6.93 -23.65
CA ARG A 66 -12.95 7.60 -24.59
C ARG A 66 -14.08 6.63 -24.92
N GLN A 67 -15.27 6.91 -24.38
CA GLN A 67 -16.48 6.19 -24.79
C GLN A 67 -16.80 6.59 -26.24
N PRO A 68 -16.95 5.63 -27.18
CA PRO A 68 -17.46 5.95 -28.50
C PRO A 68 -18.93 6.38 -28.41
N ALA A 69 -19.27 7.42 -29.17
CA ALA A 69 -20.60 8.01 -29.28
C ALA A 69 -21.60 7.09 -30.01
#